data_AF-A0A8T2NLR4-F1
#
_entry.id   AF-A0A8T2NLR4-F1
#
_cell.length_a   1.000
_cell.length_b   1.000
_cell.length_c   1.000
_cell.angle_alpha   90.00
_cell.angle_beta   90.00
_cell.angle_gamma   90.00
#
_symmetry.space_group_name_H-M   'P 1'
#
loop_
_entity.id
_entity.type
_entity.pdbx_description
1 polymer ?
#
loop_
_entity_poly.entity_id
_entity_poly.type
_entity_poly.pdbx_seq_one_letter_code
_entity_poly.pdbx_strand_id
1 'polypeptide(L)'
;MGIFSNCLFLSLLFVVLQFGFTTIFVAAFPLAPLLALLNNIIEIRLDAYKFVTQWRRPLPSQAKDIGIWYGILEGIGILSVITNAFVIAITSDFIPRLVYAYKYGPCAGQGRAGERCMVGYVNASLSIFRVEDFENKSEPRTNGSDLFGSPIKYCRYRDYREPPDSTEPYSYTLQFWHVLAARLAFIIVFEHLVFTIKTLIAYLIPDLPKDLRDRMRREKYLIQEMMYEAELERLQRERNEKRKGHVHHNEWP
;
A
#
# COMPACT_ATOMS: atom_id res chain seq x y z
N MET A 1 -31.68 -5.62 -13.64
CA MET A 1 -30.80 -4.72 -12.87
C MET A 1 -29.73 -5.47 -12.07
N GLY A 2 -30.03 -6.63 -11.45
CA GLY A 2 -29.06 -7.39 -10.63
C GLY A 2 -27.83 -7.98 -11.34
N ILE A 3 -27.95 -8.45 -12.59
CA ILE A 3 -26.84 -9.13 -13.29
C ILE A 3 -25.69 -8.15 -13.66
N PHE A 4 -26.02 -6.92 -14.06
CA PHE A 4 -25.03 -5.90 -14.41
C PHE A 4 -24.29 -5.35 -13.16
N SER A 5 -25.01 -5.16 -12.06
CA SER A 5 -24.40 -4.78 -10.77
C SER A 5 -23.42 -5.85 -10.29
N ASN A 6 -23.73 -7.13 -10.47
CA ASN A 6 -22.83 -8.24 -10.11
C ASN A 6 -21.60 -8.31 -11.03
N CYS A 7 -21.76 -8.05 -12.34
CA CYS A 7 -20.64 -8.06 -13.27
C CYS A 7 -19.63 -6.94 -12.99
N LEU A 8 -20.09 -5.70 -12.81
CA LEU A 8 -19.22 -4.57 -12.48
C LEU A 8 -18.54 -4.76 -11.11
N PHE A 9 -19.28 -5.30 -10.13
CA PHE A 9 -18.73 -5.65 -8.83
C PHE A 9 -17.57 -6.65 -8.93
N LEU A 10 -17.73 -7.72 -9.71
CA LEU A 10 -16.68 -8.74 -9.88
C LEU A 10 -15.44 -8.18 -10.60
N SER A 11 -15.63 -7.36 -11.64
CA SER A 11 -14.51 -6.68 -12.31
C SER A 11 -13.75 -5.75 -11.37
N LEU A 12 -14.47 -4.93 -10.58
CA LEU A 12 -13.83 -4.03 -9.60
C LEU A 12 -13.14 -4.80 -8.48
N LEU A 13 -13.73 -5.91 -8.00
CA LEU A 13 -13.12 -6.78 -7.02
C LEU A 13 -11.78 -7.34 -7.52
N PHE A 14 -11.73 -7.79 -8.79
CA PHE A 14 -10.49 -8.32 -9.36
C PHE A 14 -9.38 -7.25 -9.41
N VAL A 15 -9.71 -6.05 -9.88
CA VAL A 15 -8.76 -4.91 -9.91
C VAL A 15 -8.27 -4.56 -8.50
N VAL A 16 -9.17 -4.56 -7.51
CA VAL A 16 -8.83 -4.25 -6.11
C VAL A 16 -7.96 -5.33 -5.49
N LEU A 17 -8.23 -6.61 -5.76
CA LEU A 17 -7.39 -7.72 -5.31
C LEU A 17 -5.99 -7.63 -5.93
N GLN A 18 -5.90 -7.36 -7.23
CA GLN A 18 -4.62 -7.19 -7.92
C GLN A 18 -3.82 -6.00 -7.35
N PHE A 19 -4.49 -4.88 -7.08
CA PHE A 19 -3.90 -3.75 -6.41
C PHE A 19 -3.38 -4.12 -5.01
N GLY A 20 -4.15 -4.89 -4.24
CA GLY A 20 -3.75 -5.41 -2.93
C GLY A 20 -2.49 -6.27 -3.01
N PHE A 21 -2.46 -7.26 -3.90
CA PHE A 21 -1.28 -8.13 -4.08
C PHE A 21 -0.04 -7.33 -4.49
N THR A 22 -0.22 -6.34 -5.38
CA THR A 22 0.89 -5.53 -5.88
C THR A 22 1.44 -4.59 -4.82
N THR A 23 0.60 -4.05 -3.95
CA THR A 23 1.02 -3.03 -2.97
C THR A 23 1.47 -3.66 -1.66
N ILE A 24 0.72 -4.60 -1.09
CA ILE A 24 0.98 -5.17 0.25
C ILE A 24 2.27 -6.00 0.29
N PHE A 25 2.62 -6.68 -0.82
CA PHE A 25 3.74 -7.62 -0.89
C PHE A 25 4.92 -7.14 -1.75
N VAL A 26 4.96 -5.85 -2.10
CA VAL A 26 5.99 -5.31 -2.99
C VAL A 26 7.40 -5.46 -2.41
N ALA A 27 7.55 -5.35 -1.08
CA ALA A 27 8.85 -5.53 -0.43
C ALA A 27 9.40 -6.96 -0.53
N ALA A 28 8.51 -7.96 -0.66
CA ALA A 28 8.90 -9.36 -0.82
C ALA A 28 9.13 -9.73 -2.28
N PHE A 29 8.31 -9.21 -3.21
CA PHE A 29 8.40 -9.51 -4.63
C PHE A 29 8.37 -8.24 -5.49
N PRO A 30 9.54 -7.69 -5.87
CA PRO A 30 9.62 -6.41 -6.58
C PRO A 30 9.11 -6.47 -8.03
N LEU A 31 8.97 -7.67 -8.60
CA LEU A 31 8.47 -7.88 -9.97
C LEU A 31 6.93 -7.90 -10.05
N ALA A 32 6.21 -7.84 -8.91
CA ALA A 32 4.73 -7.85 -8.88
C ALA A 32 4.10 -6.79 -9.80
N PRO A 33 4.55 -5.52 -9.81
CA PRO A 33 3.93 -4.48 -10.65
C PRO A 33 4.05 -4.77 -12.15
N LEU A 34 5.12 -5.43 -12.59
CA LEU A 34 5.31 -5.80 -13.99
C LEU A 34 4.32 -6.89 -14.41
N LEU A 35 4.12 -7.90 -13.57
CA LEU A 35 3.11 -8.94 -13.81
C LEU A 35 1.70 -8.37 -13.80
N ALA A 36 1.40 -7.45 -12.88
CA ALA A 36 0.14 -6.73 -12.83
C ALA A 36 -0.10 -5.91 -14.10
N LEU A 37 0.92 -5.24 -14.64
CA LEU A 37 0.82 -4.48 -15.89
C LEU A 37 0.48 -5.40 -17.07
N LEU A 38 1.18 -6.54 -17.20
CA LEU A 38 0.92 -7.51 -18.26
C LEU A 38 -0.50 -8.08 -18.14
N ASN A 39 -0.94 -8.40 -16.92
CA ASN A 39 -2.29 -8.87 -16.68
C ASN A 39 -3.33 -7.81 -17.07
N ASN A 40 -3.14 -6.56 -16.67
CA ASN A 40 -4.02 -5.43 -17.03
C ASN A 40 -4.14 -5.24 -18.55
N ILE A 41 -3.05 -5.38 -19.30
CA ILE A 41 -3.07 -5.25 -20.77
C ILE A 41 -3.95 -6.34 -21.40
N ILE A 42 -3.82 -7.58 -20.94
CA ILE A 42 -4.62 -8.72 -21.43
C ILE A 42 -6.07 -8.55 -21.00
N GLU A 43 -6.30 -8.19 -19.74
CA GLU A 43 -7.62 -8.05 -19.13
C GLU A 43 -8.48 -7.00 -19.84
N ILE A 44 -7.92 -5.82 -20.15
CA ILE A 44 -8.65 -4.77 -20.90
C ILE A 44 -9.16 -5.31 -22.25
N ARG A 45 -8.37 -6.13 -22.94
CA ARG A 45 -8.77 -6.71 -24.24
C ARG A 45 -9.82 -7.79 -24.07
N LEU A 46 -9.66 -8.67 -23.08
CA LEU A 46 -10.61 -9.72 -22.78
C LEU A 46 -11.96 -9.15 -22.34
N ASP A 47 -11.97 -8.13 -21.49
CA ASP A 47 -13.21 -7.52 -21.01
C ASP A 47 -13.95 -6.76 -22.12
N ALA A 48 -13.22 -6.07 -23.00
CA ALA A 48 -13.81 -5.48 -24.21
C ALA A 48 -14.45 -6.57 -25.11
N TYR A 49 -13.77 -7.70 -25.32
CA TYR A 49 -14.30 -8.81 -26.10
C TYR A 49 -15.56 -9.40 -25.47
N LYS A 50 -15.56 -9.62 -24.14
CA LYS A 50 -16.74 -10.09 -23.41
C LYS A 50 -17.92 -9.15 -23.59
N PHE A 51 -17.72 -7.84 -23.39
CA PHE A 51 -18.82 -6.86 -23.52
C PHE A 51 -19.41 -6.78 -24.93
N VAL A 52 -18.61 -6.98 -25.97
CA VAL A 52 -19.08 -6.91 -27.36
C VAL A 52 -19.74 -8.21 -27.83
N THR A 53 -19.23 -9.38 -27.40
CA THR A 53 -19.64 -10.68 -27.98
C THR A 53 -20.49 -11.55 -27.07
N GLN A 54 -20.30 -11.51 -25.75
CA GLN A 54 -20.92 -12.45 -24.81
C GLN A 54 -22.09 -11.85 -24.03
N TRP A 55 -22.07 -10.54 -23.77
CA TRP A 55 -23.06 -9.89 -22.90
C TRP A 55 -24.10 -9.11 -23.70
N ARG A 56 -25.35 -9.12 -23.21
CA ARG A 56 -26.41 -8.25 -23.75
C ARG A 56 -26.12 -6.80 -23.36
N ARG A 57 -26.36 -5.87 -24.30
CA ARG A 57 -26.16 -4.42 -24.08
C ARG A 57 -26.81 -3.95 -22.77
N PRO A 58 -26.04 -3.40 -21.81
CA PRO A 58 -26.58 -2.88 -20.57
C PRO A 58 -27.28 -1.53 -20.78
N LEU A 59 -28.19 -1.19 -19.86
CA LEU A 59 -28.79 0.14 -19.82
C LEU A 59 -27.76 1.14 -19.26
N PRO A 60 -27.56 2.29 -19.91
CA PRO A 60 -26.62 3.28 -19.42
C PRO A 60 -27.10 3.83 -18.07
N SER A 61 -26.18 3.90 -17.11
CA SER A 61 -26.37 4.52 -15.80
C SER A 61 -25.27 5.55 -15.61
N GLN A 62 -25.63 6.75 -15.14
CA GLN A 62 -24.66 7.79 -14.84
C GLN A 62 -24.16 7.62 -13.41
N ALA A 63 -22.84 7.49 -13.26
CA ALA A 63 -22.15 7.51 -11.98
C ALA A 63 -21.06 8.59 -12.05
N LYS A 64 -20.95 9.42 -11.00
CA LYS A 64 -19.93 10.46 -10.91
C LYS A 64 -18.58 9.90 -10.47
N ASP A 65 -18.60 8.86 -9.62
CA ASP A 65 -17.42 8.27 -8.99
C ASP A 65 -17.54 6.74 -8.93
N ILE A 66 -16.41 6.08 -8.63
CA ILE A 66 -16.33 4.63 -8.42
C ILE A 66 -17.04 4.17 -7.12
N GLY A 67 -17.40 5.11 -6.24
CA GLY A 67 -18.15 4.85 -5.00
C GLY A 67 -17.29 4.27 -3.88
N ILE A 68 -17.83 3.28 -3.17
CA ILE A 68 -17.21 2.67 -1.96
C ILE A 68 -15.80 2.11 -2.20
N TRP A 69 -15.52 1.71 -3.45
CA TRP A 69 -14.23 1.15 -3.84
C TRP A 69 -13.07 2.12 -3.65
N TYR A 70 -13.30 3.43 -3.72
CA TYR A 70 -12.28 4.42 -3.41
C TYR A 70 -11.78 4.29 -1.96
N GLY A 71 -12.71 4.20 -1.00
CA GLY A 71 -12.38 4.01 0.41
C GLY A 71 -11.71 2.66 0.68
N ILE A 72 -12.07 1.61 -0.05
CA ILE A 72 -11.41 0.30 0.05
C ILE A 72 -9.96 0.39 -0.44
N LEU A 73 -9.73 1.02 -1.60
CA LEU A 73 -8.38 1.22 -2.14
C LEU A 73 -7.52 2.08 -1.23
N GLU A 74 -8.09 3.11 -0.61
CA GLU A 74 -7.41 3.93 0.39
C GLU A 74 -7.03 3.12 1.63
N GLY A 75 -7.95 2.30 2.14
CA GLY A 75 -7.71 1.40 3.27
C GLY A 75 -6.61 0.38 2.98
N ILE A 76 -6.63 -0.25 1.79
CA ILE A 76 -5.56 -1.15 1.32
C ILE A 76 -4.23 -0.40 1.23
N GLY A 77 -4.24 0.84 0.75
CA GLY A 77 -3.04 1.69 0.70
C GLY A 77 -2.43 1.94 2.08
N ILE A 78 -3.25 2.20 3.10
CA ILE A 78 -2.78 2.36 4.50
C ILE A 78 -2.23 1.03 5.04
N LEU A 79 -2.97 -0.06 4.86
CA LEU A 79 -2.56 -1.40 5.32
C LEU A 79 -1.28 -1.87 4.64
N SER A 80 -1.07 -1.49 3.38
CA SER A 80 0.13 -1.80 2.62
C SER A 80 1.37 -1.18 3.25
N VAL A 81 1.32 0.07 3.71
CA VAL A 81 2.46 0.73 4.38
C VAL A 81 2.87 -0.05 5.64
N ILE A 82 1.89 -0.40 6.48
CA ILE A 82 2.10 -1.15 7.72
C ILE A 82 2.69 -2.53 7.40
N THR A 83 2.05 -3.28 6.49
CA THR A 83 2.50 -4.63 6.16
C THR A 83 3.91 -4.64 5.59
N ASN A 84 4.25 -3.73 4.68
CA ASN A 84 5.60 -3.64 4.12
C ASN A 84 6.64 -3.28 5.20
N ALA A 85 6.31 -2.41 6.15
CA ALA A 85 7.19 -2.09 7.27
C ALA A 85 7.53 -3.36 8.09
N PHE A 86 6.51 -4.15 8.42
CA PHE A 86 6.68 -5.42 9.13
C PHE A 86 7.45 -6.46 8.32
N VAL A 87 7.16 -6.61 7.04
CA VAL A 87 7.89 -7.51 6.13
C VAL A 87 9.38 -7.15 6.15
N ILE A 88 9.72 -5.89 5.90
CA ILE A 88 11.12 -5.45 5.90
C ILE A 88 11.77 -5.64 7.28
N ALA A 89 11.08 -5.34 8.38
CA ALA A 89 11.68 -5.41 9.70
C ALA A 89 11.90 -6.85 10.20
N ILE A 90 10.93 -7.73 9.97
CA ILE A 90 10.88 -9.06 10.58
C ILE A 90 11.50 -10.12 9.67
N THR A 91 11.19 -10.11 8.37
CA THR A 91 11.64 -11.18 7.46
C THR A 91 13.01 -10.89 6.84
N SER A 92 13.37 -9.62 6.70
CA SER A 92 14.68 -9.26 6.15
C SER A 92 15.81 -9.38 7.17
N ASP A 93 16.98 -9.80 6.70
CA ASP A 93 18.24 -9.73 7.45
C ASP A 93 18.82 -8.30 7.49
N PHE A 94 18.14 -7.30 6.93
CA PHE A 94 18.62 -5.93 6.88
C PHE A 94 18.93 -5.37 8.28
N ILE A 95 17.96 -5.44 9.20
CA ILE A 95 18.10 -4.85 10.54
C ILE A 95 19.16 -5.56 11.39
N PRO A 96 19.18 -6.91 11.50
CA PRO A 96 20.20 -7.57 12.29
C PRO A 96 21.63 -7.36 11.72
N ARG A 97 21.79 -7.31 10.40
CA ARG A 97 23.08 -6.97 9.76
C ARG A 97 23.52 -5.55 10.11
N LEU A 98 22.61 -4.58 10.10
CA LEU A 98 22.89 -3.19 10.47
C LEU A 98 23.31 -3.07 11.94
N VAL A 99 22.56 -3.71 12.85
CA VAL A 99 22.88 -3.74 14.29
C VAL A 99 24.23 -4.39 14.54
N TYR A 100 24.52 -5.51 13.87
CA TYR A 100 25.82 -6.17 13.95
C TYR A 100 26.93 -5.25 13.47
N ALA A 101 26.84 -4.70 12.25
CA ALA A 101 27.88 -3.85 11.69
C ALA A 101 28.21 -2.63 12.57
N TYR A 102 27.21 -2.05 13.24
CA TYR A 102 27.38 -0.85 14.03
C TYR A 102 27.85 -1.12 15.48
N LYS A 103 27.41 -2.22 16.11
CA LYS A 103 27.64 -2.47 17.55
C LYS A 103 28.51 -3.69 17.88
N TYR A 104 28.52 -4.72 17.04
CA TYR A 104 29.14 -6.02 17.37
C TYR A 104 30.23 -6.47 16.39
N GLY A 105 30.21 -5.96 15.16
CA GLY A 105 31.18 -6.28 14.13
C GLY A 105 32.53 -5.62 14.38
N PRO A 106 33.55 -5.97 13.58
CA PRO A 106 34.91 -5.43 13.72
C PRO A 106 35.01 -3.89 13.52
N CYS A 107 33.97 -3.26 12.96
CA CYS A 107 33.87 -1.81 12.79
C CYS A 107 33.03 -1.12 13.87
N ALA A 108 32.67 -1.82 14.95
CA ALA A 108 31.87 -1.25 16.02
C ALA A 108 32.49 0.05 16.57
N GLY A 109 31.71 1.13 16.58
CA GLY A 109 32.16 2.45 17.06
C GLY A 109 32.99 3.29 16.08
N GLN A 110 33.30 2.81 14.87
CA GLN A 110 34.06 3.58 13.85
C GLN A 110 33.18 4.36 12.85
N GLY A 111 31.86 4.24 12.93
CA GLY A 111 30.92 4.99 12.07
C GLY A 111 30.99 4.65 10.57
N ARG A 112 31.67 3.56 10.18
CA ARG A 112 31.82 3.12 8.80
C ARG A 112 31.19 1.74 8.63
N ALA A 113 30.18 1.64 7.76
CA ALA A 113 29.61 0.36 7.32
C ALA A 113 30.20 0.01 5.94
N GLY A 114 31.18 -0.89 5.92
CA GLY A 114 31.78 -1.43 4.69
C GLY A 114 31.79 -2.96 4.71
N GLU A 115 32.15 -3.59 3.60
CA GLU A 115 32.15 -5.06 3.44
C GLU A 115 33.02 -5.78 4.50
N ARG A 116 34.14 -5.14 4.91
CA ARG A 116 35.01 -5.62 6.00
C ARG A 116 34.35 -5.64 7.38
N CYS A 117 33.22 -4.93 7.55
CA CYS A 117 32.49 -4.83 8.82
C CYS A 117 31.52 -6.00 9.04
N MET A 118 31.31 -6.85 8.04
CA MET A 118 30.42 -8.01 8.11
C MET A 118 31.15 -9.34 8.34
N VAL A 119 32.48 -9.29 8.50
CA VAL A 119 33.30 -10.48 8.79
C VAL A 119 32.85 -11.07 10.12
N GLY A 120 32.50 -12.35 10.11
CA GLY A 120 32.01 -13.07 11.29
C GLY A 120 30.50 -12.97 11.56
N TYR A 121 29.73 -12.24 10.74
CA TYR A 121 28.28 -12.10 10.93
C TYR A 121 27.55 -13.42 11.04
N VAL A 122 27.81 -14.37 10.14
CA VAL A 122 27.15 -15.69 10.15
C VAL A 122 27.42 -16.43 11.45
N ASN A 123 28.66 -16.41 11.94
CA ASN A 123 29.03 -17.09 13.19
C ASN A 123 28.42 -16.41 14.42
N ALA A 124 28.23 -15.08 14.38
CA ALA A 124 27.56 -14.33 15.45
C ALA A 124 26.02 -14.46 15.41
N SER A 125 25.43 -14.67 14.23
CA SER A 125 23.98 -14.83 14.05
C SER A 125 23.44 -16.22 14.40
N LEU A 126 24.34 -17.14 14.76
CA LEU A 126 24.03 -18.53 15.08
C LEU A 126 24.33 -18.79 16.56
N SER A 127 23.34 -19.30 17.29
CA SER A 127 23.52 -19.81 18.64
C SER A 127 23.88 -21.30 18.61
N ILE A 128 24.61 -21.73 19.63
CA ILE A 128 25.09 -23.11 19.76
C ILE A 128 24.14 -23.87 20.67
N PHE A 129 23.72 -25.05 20.24
CA PHE A 129 22.92 -25.99 21.01
C PHE A 129 23.71 -27.28 21.24
N ARG A 130 23.76 -27.77 22.48
CA ARG A 130 24.35 -29.06 22.81
C ARG A 130 23.29 -30.15 22.63
N VAL A 131 23.60 -31.17 21.83
CA VAL A 131 22.63 -32.23 21.47
C VAL A 131 22.20 -33.05 22.70
N GLU A 132 23.04 -33.12 23.73
CA GLU A 132 22.73 -33.79 25.00
C GLU A 132 21.58 -33.12 25.78
N ASP A 133 21.27 -31.85 25.49
CA ASP A 133 20.24 -31.07 26.21
C ASP A 133 18.84 -31.19 25.56
N PHE A 134 18.65 -32.11 24.61
CA PHE A 134 17.32 -32.41 24.08
C PHE A 134 16.44 -33.08 25.14
N GLU A 135 15.14 -32.74 25.14
CA GLU A 135 14.17 -33.51 25.92
C GLU A 135 13.99 -34.90 25.31
N ASN A 136 13.75 -35.93 26.13
CA ASN A 136 13.58 -37.33 25.68
C ASN A 136 12.54 -37.52 24.55
N LYS A 137 11.60 -36.57 24.35
CA LYS A 137 10.58 -36.62 23.30
C LYS A 137 11.03 -36.00 21.98
N SER A 138 12.01 -35.10 22.01
CA SER A 138 12.50 -34.33 20.86
C SER A 138 13.90 -34.75 20.42
N GLU A 139 14.49 -35.75 21.09
CA GLU A 139 15.78 -36.32 20.73
C GLU A 139 15.77 -36.87 19.29
N PRO A 140 16.77 -36.54 18.46
CA PRO A 140 16.88 -37.06 17.11
C PRO A 140 17.11 -38.57 17.12
N ARG A 141 16.46 -39.28 16.19
CA ARG A 141 16.58 -40.76 16.06
C ARG A 141 17.97 -41.23 15.65
N THR A 142 18.80 -40.34 15.10
CA THR A 142 20.16 -40.65 14.65
C THR A 142 21.13 -39.61 15.21
N ASN A 143 22.34 -40.06 15.57
CA ASN A 143 23.38 -39.19 16.13
C ASN A 143 24.14 -38.41 15.04
N GLY A 144 23.63 -38.41 13.80
CA GLY A 144 24.27 -37.82 12.62
C GLY A 144 25.52 -38.57 12.12
N SER A 145 25.90 -39.67 12.77
CA SER A 145 27.09 -40.48 12.47
C SER A 145 27.10 -41.05 11.05
N ASP A 146 25.92 -41.38 10.50
CA ASP A 146 25.80 -41.93 9.15
C ASP A 146 26.10 -40.89 8.06
N LEU A 147 25.90 -39.60 8.36
CA LEU A 147 26.08 -38.49 7.41
C LEU A 147 27.45 -37.82 7.56
N PHE A 148 27.94 -37.69 8.79
CA PHE A 148 29.17 -36.94 9.10
C PHE A 148 30.32 -37.83 9.62
N GLY A 149 30.15 -39.16 9.63
CA GLY A 149 31.18 -40.12 10.05
C GLY A 149 31.51 -40.12 11.55
N SER A 150 30.91 -39.20 12.33
CA SER A 150 31.12 -39.05 13.77
C SER A 150 29.85 -38.52 14.44
N PRO A 151 29.62 -38.82 15.74
CA PRO A 151 28.44 -38.32 16.45
C PRO A 151 28.51 -36.80 16.63
N ILE A 152 27.44 -36.10 16.28
CA ILE A 152 27.34 -34.64 16.39
C ILE A 152 27.12 -34.25 17.86
N LYS A 153 28.00 -33.40 18.39
CA LYS A 153 27.91 -32.89 19.78
C LYS A 153 27.21 -31.53 19.88
N TYR A 154 27.42 -30.68 18.87
CA TYR A 154 26.90 -29.32 18.84
C TYR A 154 26.20 -29.03 17.52
N CYS A 155 25.02 -28.42 17.62
CA CYS A 155 24.24 -27.92 16.49
C CYS A 155 24.19 -26.39 16.54
N ARG A 156 23.99 -25.75 15.39
CA ARG A 156 23.80 -24.30 15.31
C ARG A 156 22.41 -23.97 14.78
N TYR A 157 21.74 -23.03 15.43
CA TYR A 157 20.41 -22.56 15.02
C TYR A 157 20.37 -21.03 15.02
N ARG A 158 19.40 -20.48 14.31
CA ARG A 158 19.31 -19.06 14.02
C ARG A 158 18.54 -18.34 15.13
N ASP A 159 19.25 -17.97 16.18
CA ASP A 159 18.72 -17.20 17.30
C ASP A 159 19.86 -16.55 18.10
N TYR A 160 19.55 -15.53 18.90
CA TYR A 160 20.52 -14.76 19.71
C TYR A 160 20.49 -15.20 21.17
N ARG A 161 20.94 -16.43 21.44
CA ARG A 161 20.94 -17.06 22.76
C ARG A 161 22.34 -17.33 23.30
N GLU A 162 22.46 -17.30 24.62
CA GLU A 162 23.71 -17.60 25.32
C GLU A 162 24.13 -19.07 25.10
N PRO A 163 25.44 -19.36 25.04
CA PRO A 163 25.95 -20.69 24.79
C PRO A 163 25.69 -21.64 25.98
N PRO A 164 25.76 -22.97 25.76
CA PRO A 164 25.51 -23.96 26.81
C PRO A 164 26.48 -23.88 28.00
N ASP A 165 27.68 -23.34 27.80
CA ASP A 165 28.72 -23.25 28.84
C ASP A 165 28.65 -21.93 29.66
N SER A 166 27.61 -21.11 29.43
CA SER A 166 27.40 -19.84 30.14
C SER A 166 26.71 -20.05 31.50
N THR A 167 26.66 -18.98 32.31
CA THR A 167 25.98 -19.00 33.63
C THR A 167 24.47 -19.22 33.52
N GLU A 168 23.86 -18.77 32.42
CA GLU A 168 22.44 -18.92 32.13
C GLU A 168 22.26 -19.49 30.71
N PRO A 169 22.43 -20.81 30.53
CA PRO A 169 22.43 -21.43 29.21
C PRO A 169 21.10 -21.23 28.50
N TYR A 170 21.15 -20.97 27.18
CA TYR A 170 19.99 -20.81 26.31
C TYR A 170 19.08 -19.60 26.59
N SER A 171 19.47 -18.73 27.52
CA SER A 171 18.79 -17.45 27.78
C SER A 171 18.99 -16.45 26.63
N TYR A 172 18.16 -15.40 26.56
CA TYR A 172 18.28 -14.37 25.53
C TYR A 172 19.46 -13.43 25.79
N THR A 173 20.32 -13.26 24.79
CA THR A 173 21.46 -12.34 24.85
C THR A 173 21.01 -10.88 24.75
N LEU A 174 21.87 -9.93 25.12
CA LEU A 174 21.64 -8.51 24.85
C LEU A 174 21.55 -8.19 23.35
N GLN A 175 22.14 -9.01 22.47
CA GLN A 175 22.02 -8.85 21.02
C GLN A 175 20.57 -9.00 20.56
N PHE A 176 19.84 -9.96 21.12
CA PHE A 176 18.43 -10.18 20.86
C PHE A 176 17.62 -8.89 21.07
N TRP A 177 17.79 -8.27 22.24
CA TRP A 177 17.06 -7.07 22.63
C TRP A 177 17.42 -5.86 21.78
N HIS A 178 18.70 -5.69 21.40
CA HIS A 178 19.08 -4.61 20.47
C HIS A 178 18.47 -4.79 19.08
N VAL A 179 18.46 -6.02 18.56
CA VAL A 179 17.83 -6.31 17.26
C VAL A 179 16.32 -6.10 17.34
N LEU A 180 15.66 -6.55 18.41
CA LEU A 180 14.23 -6.34 18.62
C LEU A 180 13.88 -4.85 18.72
N ALA A 181 14.62 -4.09 19.53
CA ALA A 181 14.41 -2.65 19.66
C ALA A 181 14.63 -1.92 18.32
N ALA A 182 15.67 -2.28 17.57
CA ALA A 182 15.93 -1.71 16.25
C ALA A 182 14.83 -2.05 15.24
N ARG A 183 14.25 -3.26 15.29
CA ARG A 183 13.10 -3.67 14.47
C ARG A 183 11.88 -2.79 14.74
N LEU A 184 11.53 -2.61 16.01
CA LEU A 184 10.39 -1.78 16.41
C LEU A 184 10.62 -0.30 16.04
N ALA A 185 11.82 0.24 16.31
CA ALA A 185 12.16 1.61 15.95
C ALA A 185 12.09 1.83 14.43
N PHE A 186 12.58 0.89 13.63
CA PHE A 186 12.50 0.96 12.18
C PHE A 186 11.05 1.02 11.70
N ILE A 187 10.16 0.16 12.22
CA ILE A 187 8.74 0.16 11.83
C ILE A 187 8.13 1.54 12.07
N ILE A 188 8.31 2.10 13.27
CA ILE A 188 7.77 3.41 13.64
C ILE A 188 8.30 4.50 12.70
N VAL A 189 9.61 4.57 12.48
CA VAL A 189 10.22 5.59 11.62
C VAL A 189 9.77 5.43 10.17
N PHE A 190 9.75 4.21 9.65
CA PHE A 190 9.34 3.92 8.29
C PHE A 190 7.88 4.30 8.05
N GLU A 191 6.97 3.91 8.95
CA GLU A 191 5.55 4.26 8.85
C GLU A 191 5.35 5.77 8.84
N HIS A 192 5.89 6.50 9.83
CA HIS A 192 5.74 7.95 9.91
C HIS A 192 6.34 8.66 8.69
N LEU A 193 7.49 8.20 8.19
CA LEU A 193 8.10 8.75 6.98
C LEU A 193 7.20 8.56 5.76
N VAL A 194 6.67 7.35 5.54
CA VAL A 194 5.83 7.07 4.38
C VAL A 194 4.50 7.80 4.47
N PHE A 195 3.87 7.85 5.66
CA PHE A 195 2.63 8.62 5.85
C PHE A 195 2.83 10.11 5.65
N THR A 196 3.93 10.69 6.14
CA THR A 196 4.24 12.12 5.92
C THR A 196 4.50 12.43 4.45
N ILE A 197 5.20 11.56 3.72
CA ILE A 197 5.37 11.71 2.27
C ILE A 197 4.03 11.59 1.55
N LYS A 198 3.17 10.62 1.92
CA LYS A 198 1.83 10.46 1.34
C LYS A 198 0.98 11.72 1.52
N THR A 199 0.94 12.28 2.73
CA THR A 199 0.16 13.49 3.01
C THR A 199 0.75 14.72 2.33
N LEU A 200 2.08 14.82 2.24
CA LEU A 200 2.75 15.89 1.49
C LEU A 200 2.39 15.83 -0.01
N ILE A 201 2.43 14.65 -0.63
CA ILE A 201 2.05 14.47 -2.03
C ILE A 201 0.59 14.85 -2.25
N ALA A 202 -0.31 14.42 -1.36
CA ALA A 202 -1.72 14.79 -1.41
C ALA A 202 -1.94 16.31 -1.25
N TYR A 203 -1.10 17.00 -0.48
CA TYR A 203 -1.13 18.46 -0.36
C TYR A 203 -0.60 19.18 -1.60
N LEU A 204 0.43 18.62 -2.26
CA LEU A 204 1.08 19.24 -3.42
C LEU A 204 0.26 19.11 -4.72
N ILE A 205 -0.49 18.01 -4.88
CA ILE A 205 -1.25 17.73 -6.09
C ILE A 205 -2.69 18.22 -5.89
N PRO A 206 -3.14 19.29 -6.58
CA PRO A 206 -4.51 19.74 -6.46
C PRO A 206 -5.48 18.73 -7.10
N ASP A 207 -6.54 18.36 -6.38
CA ASP A 207 -7.54 17.36 -6.83
C ASP A 207 -8.22 17.68 -8.16
N LEU A 208 -8.21 18.95 -8.59
CA LEU A 208 -8.81 19.40 -9.84
C LEU A 208 -7.78 20.16 -10.71
N PRO A 209 -7.50 19.68 -11.95
CA PRO A 209 -6.59 20.34 -12.86
C PRO A 209 -7.12 21.71 -13.29
N LYS A 210 -6.19 22.64 -13.55
CA LYS A 210 -6.51 24.05 -13.84
C LYS A 210 -7.46 24.21 -15.03
N ASP A 211 -7.22 23.47 -16.12
CA ASP A 211 -8.03 23.56 -17.33
C ASP A 211 -9.51 23.18 -17.09
N LEU A 212 -9.78 22.11 -16.32
CA LEU A 212 -11.15 21.76 -15.95
C LEU A 212 -11.81 22.83 -15.07
N ARG A 213 -11.05 23.41 -14.13
CA ARG A 213 -11.53 24.51 -13.29
C ARG A 213 -11.92 25.72 -14.12
N ASP A 214 -11.12 26.05 -15.13
CA ASP A 214 -11.35 27.18 -16.01
C ASP A 214 -12.55 26.94 -16.93
N ARG A 215 -12.70 25.72 -17.48
CA ARG A 215 -13.88 25.33 -18.26
C ARG A 215 -15.16 25.40 -17.44
N MET A 216 -15.18 24.83 -16.23
CA MET A 216 -16.34 24.94 -15.33
C MET A 216 -16.66 26.39 -14.96
N ARG A 217 -15.65 27.23 -14.78
CA ARG A 217 -15.85 28.67 -14.50
C ARG A 217 -16.45 29.38 -15.71
N ARG A 218 -16.00 29.07 -16.93
CA ARG A 218 -16.57 29.60 -18.19
C ARG A 218 -18.02 29.16 -18.39
N GLU A 219 -18.32 27.88 -18.21
CA GLU A 219 -19.70 27.36 -18.30
C GLU A 219 -20.61 28.06 -17.29
N LYS A 220 -20.17 28.21 -16.03
CA LYS A 220 -20.94 28.94 -15.01
C LYS A 220 -21.18 30.40 -15.38
N TYR A 221 -20.15 31.08 -15.90
CA TYR A 221 -20.27 32.47 -16.34
C TYR A 221 -21.30 32.62 -17.47
N LEU A 222 -21.20 31.79 -18.51
CA LEU A 222 -22.13 31.82 -19.65
C LEU A 222 -23.57 31.50 -19.22
N ILE A 223 -23.76 30.54 -18.31
CA ILE A 223 -25.09 30.22 -17.77
C ILE A 223 -25.66 31.41 -16.99
N GLN A 224 -24.85 32.10 -16.20
CA GLN A 224 -25.29 33.27 -15.44
C GLN A 224 -25.65 34.45 -16.35
N GLU A 225 -24.88 34.68 -17.42
CA GLU A 225 -25.16 35.68 -18.44
C GLU A 225 -26.50 35.39 -19.15
N MET A 226 -26.71 34.15 -19.62
CA MET A 226 -27.97 33.73 -20.24
C MET A 226 -29.18 33.88 -19.29
N MET A 227 -29.02 33.55 -18.01
CA MET A 227 -30.09 33.73 -17.02
C MET A 227 -30.45 35.21 -16.82
N TYR A 228 -29.45 36.09 -16.76
CA TYR A 228 -29.64 37.52 -16.60
C TYR A 228 -30.34 38.15 -17.80
N GLU A 229 -29.91 37.80 -19.03
CA GLU A 229 -30.56 38.24 -20.27
C GLU A 229 -32.03 37.77 -20.33
N ALA A 230 -32.29 36.50 -19.99
CA ALA A 230 -33.65 35.96 -19.95
C ALA A 230 -34.55 36.68 -18.92
N GLU A 231 -34.01 37.08 -17.78
CA GLU A 231 -34.74 37.84 -16.76
C GLU A 231 -35.02 39.27 -17.22
N LEU A 232 -34.05 39.95 -17.85
CA LEU A 232 -34.24 41.25 -18.46
C LEU A 232 -35.34 41.23 -19.54
N GLU A 233 -35.33 40.23 -20.43
CA GLU A 233 -36.38 40.07 -21.43
C GLU A 233 -37.77 39.88 -20.79
N ARG A 234 -37.87 39.10 -19.72
CA ARG A 234 -39.14 38.92 -18.97
C ARG A 234 -39.63 40.24 -18.39
N LEU A 235 -38.78 41.00 -17.71
CA LEU A 235 -39.13 42.31 -17.13
C LEU A 235 -39.55 43.32 -18.21
N GLN A 236 -38.89 43.31 -19.38
CA GLN A 236 -39.27 44.16 -20.50
C GLN A 236 -40.65 43.79 -21.07
N ARG A 237 -40.95 42.49 -21.20
CA ARG A 237 -42.28 42.03 -21.64
C ARG A 237 -43.37 42.48 -20.67
N GLU A 238 -43.18 42.30 -19.37
CA GLU A 238 -44.14 42.76 -18.35
C GLU A 238 -44.36 44.28 -18.39
N ARG A 239 -43.28 45.06 -18.57
CA ARG A 239 -43.38 46.52 -18.69
C ARG A 239 -44.15 46.94 -19.95
N ASN A 240 -43.92 46.26 -21.06
CA ASN A 240 -44.62 46.53 -22.32
C ASN A 240 -46.10 46.15 -22.24
N GLU A 241 -46.46 45.07 -21.55
CA GLU A 241 -47.85 44.71 -21.27
C GLU A 241 -48.54 45.72 -20.36
N LYS A 242 -47.89 46.14 -19.26
CA LYS A 242 -48.40 47.22 -18.40
C LYS A 242 -48.61 48.52 -19.18
N ARG A 243 -47.68 48.87 -20.07
CA ARG A 243 -47.80 50.06 -20.93
C ARG A 243 -48.96 49.93 -21.93
N LYS A 244 -49.14 48.77 -22.56
CA LYS A 244 -50.30 48.51 -23.44
C LYS A 244 -51.62 48.57 -22.68
N GLY A 245 -51.71 47.99 -21.50
CA GLY A 245 -52.89 48.08 -20.64
C GLY A 245 -53.21 49.51 -20.20
N HIS A 246 -52.18 50.34 -19.93
CA HIS A 246 -52.38 51.75 -19.59
C HIS A 246 -52.81 52.61 -20.78
N VAL A 247 -52.30 52.34 -21.99
CA VAL A 247 -52.77 52.99 -23.22
C VAL A 247 -54.23 52.63 -23.51
N HIS A 248 -54.60 51.36 -23.34
CA HIS A 248 -55.97 50.89 -23.57
C HIS A 248 -56.99 51.49 -22.57
N HIS A 249 -56.55 51.89 -21.37
CA HIS A 249 -57.37 52.60 -20.38
C HIS A 249 -57.56 54.09 -20.67
N ASN A 250 -56.67 54.70 -21.48
CA ASN A 250 -56.72 56.12 -21.82
C ASN A 250 -57.46 56.40 -23.16
N GLU A 251 -57.93 55.36 -23.85
CA GLU A 251 -58.61 55.44 -25.16
C GLU A 251 -60.14 55.34 -25.10
N TRP A 252 -60.75 55.35 -23.90
CA TRP A 252 -62.21 55.46 -23.75
C TRP A 252 -62.59 56.84 -23.17
N PRO A 253 -63.46 57.62 -23.84
CA PRO A 253 -64.00 58.88 -23.31
C PRO A 253 -64.98 58.68 -22.16
#